data_AF-A0A4W5K9V3-F1
#
_entry.id   AF-A0A4W5K9V3-F1
#
_cell.length_a   1.000
_cell.length_b   1.000
_cell.length_c   1.000
_cell.angle_alpha   90.00
_cell.angle_beta   90.00
_cell.angle_gamma   90.00
#
_symmetry.space_group_name_H-M   'P 1'
#
loop_
_entity.id
_entity.type
_entity.pdbx_description
1 polymer ?
#
loop_
_entity_poly.entity_id
_entity_poly.type
_entity_poly.pdbx_seq_one_letter_code
_entity_poly.pdbx_strand_id
1 'polypeptide(L)'
;MDTRTYFNDTSSNSFTHHIITIAVYVCVLQRRQLMRDGFVVDVCEGGRNLCHLFLYTDLLLCTKLKGGAQGKQAQYRFCWYLPLAGLKLHWGPEMERTTDTHQRIHTMRAKMYVLRHELRQIMKPVPLKSLATRTIERGRKKMEQLELMFLTHSPFLPLELHSPSGKSHTLVMSSLYELEEWREAIHRLTGDSE
;
A
#
# COMPACT_ATOMS: atom_id res chain seq x y z
N MET A 1 -2.73 2.48 12.58
CA MET A 1 -2.89 3.16 11.29
C MET A 1 -2.57 2.14 10.23
N ASP A 2 -3.58 1.70 9.49
CA ASP A 2 -3.43 0.80 8.35
C ASP A 2 -3.16 1.61 7.08
N THR A 3 -2.83 0.92 5.98
CA THR A 3 -2.54 1.50 4.67
C THR A 3 -3.73 2.32 4.15
N ARG A 4 -4.95 1.80 4.29
CA ARG A 4 -6.20 2.44 3.87
C ARG A 4 -6.42 3.80 4.54
N THR A 5 -6.30 3.87 5.86
CA THR A 5 -6.45 5.12 6.61
C THR A 5 -5.37 6.12 6.23
N TYR A 6 -4.12 5.66 6.07
CA TYR A 6 -3.00 6.54 5.73
C TYR A 6 -3.18 7.29 4.41
N PHE A 7 -3.50 6.58 3.32
CA PHE A 7 -3.63 7.18 1.99
C PHE A 7 -4.95 7.93 1.78
N ASN A 8 -5.97 7.65 2.58
CA ASN A 8 -7.20 8.46 2.60
C ASN A 8 -7.00 9.79 3.35
N ASP A 9 -6.20 9.80 4.43
CA ASP A 9 -5.93 11.01 5.23
C ASP A 9 -4.84 11.91 4.63
N THR A 10 -3.89 11.32 3.88
CA THR A 10 -2.91 12.13 3.14
C THR A 10 -3.53 12.70 1.89
N SER A 11 -3.97 13.96 1.97
CA SER A 11 -4.43 14.84 0.88
C SER A 11 -3.34 15.17 -0.16
N SER A 12 -2.44 14.23 -0.46
CA SER A 12 -1.49 14.35 -1.56
C SER A 12 -2.26 14.16 -2.87
N ASN A 13 -2.68 15.28 -3.45
CA ASN A 13 -3.36 15.35 -4.76
C ASN A 13 -2.64 14.54 -5.86
N SER A 14 -1.35 14.22 -5.74
CA SER A 14 -0.64 13.41 -6.74
C SER A 14 -0.96 11.92 -6.69
N PHE A 15 -1.21 11.34 -5.50
CA PHE A 15 -1.45 9.90 -5.39
C PHE A 15 -2.84 9.54 -5.90
N THR A 16 -3.86 10.24 -5.44
CA THR A 16 -5.26 10.03 -5.84
C THR A 16 -5.45 10.24 -7.34
N HIS A 17 -4.82 11.27 -7.93
CA HIS A 17 -4.92 11.50 -9.38
C HIS A 17 -4.32 10.37 -10.23
N HIS A 18 -3.18 9.81 -9.83
CA HIS A 18 -2.56 8.71 -10.59
C HIS A 18 -3.31 7.39 -10.40
N ILE A 19 -3.87 7.14 -9.22
CA ILE A 19 -4.78 6.01 -8.96
C ILE A 19 -5.98 6.09 -9.90
N ILE A 20 -6.63 7.26 -9.93
CA ILE A 20 -7.74 7.54 -10.85
C ILE A 20 -7.29 7.33 -12.30
N THR A 21 -6.11 7.77 -12.70
CA THR A 21 -5.62 7.62 -14.08
C THR A 21 -5.45 6.15 -14.48
N ILE A 22 -4.88 5.31 -13.61
CA ILE A 22 -4.70 3.88 -13.91
C ILE A 22 -6.04 3.15 -13.93
N ALA A 23 -6.87 3.40 -12.91
CA ALA A 23 -8.22 2.88 -12.83
C ALA A 23 -9.03 3.23 -14.09
N VAL A 24 -9.05 4.50 -14.47
CA VAL A 24 -9.77 5.00 -15.64
C VAL A 24 -9.16 4.44 -16.94
N TYR A 25 -7.84 4.42 -17.09
CA TYR A 25 -7.19 3.92 -18.31
C TYR A 25 -7.53 2.45 -18.57
N VAL A 26 -7.43 1.60 -17.54
CA VAL A 26 -7.77 0.18 -17.65
C VAL A 26 -9.28 -0.01 -17.83
N CYS A 27 -10.11 0.72 -17.07
CA CYS A 27 -11.57 0.63 -17.19
C CYS A 27 -12.06 1.00 -18.60
N VAL A 28 -11.60 2.13 -19.15
CA VAL A 28 -12.09 2.68 -20.41
C VAL A 28 -11.55 1.89 -21.61
N LEU A 29 -10.26 1.55 -21.63
CA LEU A 29 -9.67 0.88 -22.79
C LEU A 29 -10.00 -0.61 -22.87
N GLN A 30 -10.28 -1.25 -21.73
CA GLN A 30 -10.55 -2.69 -21.69
C GLN A 30 -11.99 -3.02 -21.30
N ARG A 31 -12.86 -2.02 -21.15
CA ARG A 31 -14.26 -2.16 -20.68
C ARG A 31 -14.37 -2.94 -19.37
N ARG A 32 -13.36 -2.81 -18.51
CA ARG A 32 -13.30 -3.47 -17.20
C ARG A 32 -13.95 -2.56 -16.16
N GLN A 33 -14.67 -3.12 -15.20
CA GLN A 33 -15.17 -2.34 -14.07
C GLN A 33 -14.25 -2.56 -12.88
N LEU A 34 -13.76 -1.47 -12.28
CA LEU A 34 -13.01 -1.53 -11.02
C LEU A 34 -14.00 -1.82 -9.88
N MET A 35 -13.76 -2.92 -9.16
CA MET A 35 -14.60 -3.39 -8.06
C MET A 35 -14.05 -3.00 -6.69
N ARG A 36 -12.72 -2.96 -6.57
CA ARG A 36 -12.00 -2.53 -5.35
C ARG A 36 -10.59 -2.13 -5.70
N ASP A 37 -10.03 -1.18 -4.98
CA ASP A 37 -8.61 -0.86 -5.00
C ASP A 37 -8.09 -0.59 -3.59
N GLY A 38 -6.79 -0.73 -3.40
CA GLY A 38 -6.15 -0.41 -2.13
C GLY A 38 -4.67 -0.75 -2.09
N PHE A 39 -4.00 -0.17 -1.09
CA PHE A 39 -2.58 -0.43 -0.85
C PHE A 39 -2.40 -1.68 0.01
N VAL A 40 -1.59 -2.61 -0.48
CA VAL A 40 -1.22 -3.87 0.17
C VAL A 40 0.30 -4.06 0.07
N VAL A 41 0.85 -5.08 0.74
CA VAL A 41 2.28 -5.39 0.62
C VAL A 41 2.46 -6.67 -0.19
N ASP A 42 3.19 -6.56 -1.29
CA ASP A 42 3.64 -7.67 -2.14
C ASP A 42 4.94 -8.24 -1.57
N VAL A 43 4.95 -9.55 -1.29
CA VAL A 43 6.14 -10.30 -0.87
C VAL A 43 6.71 -11.00 -2.10
N CYS A 44 7.91 -10.59 -2.51
CA CYS A 44 8.65 -11.17 -3.63
C CYS A 44 10.07 -11.54 -3.19
N GLU A 45 10.82 -12.26 -4.04
CA GLU A 45 12.21 -12.66 -3.74
C GLU A 45 13.11 -11.49 -3.28
N GLY A 46 12.86 -10.27 -3.79
CA GLY A 46 13.56 -9.05 -3.40
C GLY A 46 13.08 -8.38 -2.10
N GLY A 47 12.19 -9.03 -1.34
CA GLY A 47 11.63 -8.54 -0.08
C GLY A 47 10.20 -8.02 -0.20
N ARG A 48 9.87 -7.05 0.67
CA ARG A 48 8.52 -6.50 0.82
C ARG A 48 8.37 -5.16 0.13
N ASN A 49 7.30 -4.99 -0.62
CA ASN A 49 7.03 -3.74 -1.32
C ASN A 49 5.58 -3.32 -1.11
N LEU A 50 5.37 -2.07 -0.71
CA LEU A 50 4.06 -1.48 -0.78
C LEU A 50 3.63 -1.35 -2.26
N CYS A 51 2.49 -1.92 -2.59
CA CYS A 51 1.90 -1.86 -3.92
C CYS A 51 0.45 -1.43 -3.83
N HIS A 52 -0.07 -0.94 -4.94
CA HIS A 52 -1.49 -0.71 -5.13
C HIS A 52 -2.06 -1.88 -5.93
N LEU A 53 -3.00 -2.59 -5.30
CA LEU A 53 -3.78 -3.66 -5.90
C LEU A 53 -5.12 -3.12 -6.40
N PHE A 54 -5.45 -3.43 -7.65
CA PHE A 54 -6.73 -3.15 -8.27
C PHE A 54 -7.43 -4.47 -8.57
N LEU A 55 -8.66 -4.62 -8.12
CA LEU A 55 -9.55 -5.72 -8.45
C LEU A 55 -10.56 -5.24 -9.48
N TYR A 56 -10.45 -5.77 -10.68
CA TYR A 56 -11.44 -5.61 -11.74
C TYR A 56 -12.35 -6.84 -11.79
N THR A 57 -13.41 -6.75 -12.58
CA THR A 57 -14.37 -7.85 -12.80
C THR A 57 -13.75 -9.17 -13.27
N ASP A 58 -12.59 -9.14 -13.91
CA ASP A 58 -11.96 -10.31 -14.53
C ASP A 58 -10.47 -10.49 -14.18
N LEU A 59 -9.83 -9.54 -13.49
CA LEU A 59 -8.44 -9.68 -13.04
C LEU A 59 -8.09 -8.89 -11.76
N LEU A 60 -6.98 -9.29 -11.16
CA LEU A 60 -6.18 -8.49 -10.24
C LEU A 60 -5.02 -7.83 -10.97
N LEU A 61 -4.79 -6.55 -10.74
CA LEU A 61 -3.64 -5.78 -11.23
C LEU A 61 -2.86 -5.22 -10.06
N CYS A 62 -1.58 -5.53 -9.99
CA CYS A 62 -0.67 -5.02 -8.98
C CYS A 62 0.32 -4.02 -9.60
N THR A 63 0.49 -2.88 -8.92
CA THR A 63 1.41 -1.82 -9.35
C THR A 63 2.24 -1.32 -8.17
N LYS A 64 3.48 -0.91 -8.41
CA LYS A 64 4.34 -0.29 -7.40
C LYS A 64 4.46 1.20 -7.68
N LEU A 65 4.29 1.99 -6.63
CA LEU A 65 4.48 3.42 -6.69
C LEU A 65 5.97 3.72 -6.55
N LYS A 66 6.61 4.22 -7.60
CA LYS A 66 7.95 4.80 -7.48
C LYS A 66 7.81 6.21 -6.93
N GLY A 67 8.31 6.41 -5.72
CA GLY A 67 8.45 7.72 -5.12
C GLY A 67 9.25 8.64 -6.04
N GLY A 68 8.73 9.84 -6.27
CA GLY A 68 9.44 10.88 -7.01
C GLY A 68 10.65 11.38 -6.23
N ALA A 69 11.82 10.79 -6.46
CA ALA A 69 13.06 11.43 -6.04
C ALA A 69 13.24 12.72 -6.85
N GLN A 70 13.67 13.80 -6.19
CA GLN A 70 14.12 15.05 -6.82
C GLN A 70 13.08 15.76 -7.73
N GLY A 71 11.82 15.87 -7.28
CA GLY A 71 10.81 16.69 -7.97
C GLY A 71 10.15 16.06 -9.20
N LYS A 72 10.39 14.76 -9.46
CA LYS A 72 9.63 14.00 -10.45
C LYS A 72 8.26 13.62 -9.90
N GLN A 73 7.23 13.62 -10.76
CA GLN A 73 5.90 13.12 -10.42
C GLN A 73 5.98 11.65 -10.00
N ALA A 74 5.15 11.27 -9.02
CA ALA A 74 5.07 9.87 -8.60
C ALA A 74 4.57 9.02 -9.78
N GLN A 75 5.28 7.93 -10.11
CA GLN A 75 4.93 7.09 -11.24
C GLN A 75 4.60 5.69 -10.77
N TYR A 76 3.49 5.16 -11.25
CA TYR A 76 3.18 3.75 -11.07
C TYR A 76 3.93 2.90 -12.08
N ARG A 77 4.50 1.81 -11.59
CA ARG A 77 5.13 0.77 -12.38
C ARG A 77 4.30 -0.50 -12.30
N PHE A 78 3.94 -1.05 -13.46
CA PHE A 78 3.36 -2.38 -13.54
C PHE A 78 4.23 -3.41 -12.83
N CYS A 79 3.62 -4.28 -12.03
CA CYS A 79 4.30 -5.39 -11.37
C CYS A 79 3.85 -6.73 -11.95
N TRP A 80 2.57 -7.03 -11.78
CA TRP A 80 1.97 -8.26 -12.25
C TRP A 80 0.45 -8.09 -12.40
N TYR A 81 -0.17 -8.99 -13.15
CA TYR A 81 -1.62 -9.16 -13.14
C TYR A 81 -1.96 -10.66 -13.08
N LEU A 82 -3.11 -10.99 -12.51
CA LEU A 82 -3.65 -12.35 -12.46
C LEU A 82 -5.12 -12.34 -12.94
N PRO A 83 -5.50 -13.15 -13.94
CA PRO A 83 -6.91 -13.38 -14.24
C PRO A 83 -7.64 -13.96 -13.03
N LEU A 84 -8.91 -13.59 -12.84
CA LEU A 84 -9.76 -14.19 -11.80
C LEU A 84 -10.21 -15.60 -12.16
N ALA A 85 -10.34 -15.90 -13.46
CA ALA A 85 -10.73 -17.23 -13.94
C ALA A 85 -9.76 -18.31 -13.41
N GLY A 86 -10.29 -19.20 -12.57
CA GLY A 86 -9.53 -20.29 -11.95
C GLY A 86 -8.51 -19.84 -10.89
N LEU A 87 -8.53 -18.59 -10.44
CA LEU A 87 -7.66 -18.10 -9.38
C LEU A 87 -8.01 -18.80 -8.06
N LYS A 88 -7.00 -19.37 -7.40
CA LYS A 88 -7.14 -20.01 -6.08
C LYS A 88 -6.54 -19.12 -5.00
N LEU A 89 -7.27 -18.97 -3.89
CA LEU A 89 -6.84 -18.19 -2.74
C LEU A 89 -6.49 -19.17 -1.61
N HIS A 90 -5.28 -19.02 -1.06
CA HIS A 90 -4.84 -19.81 0.08
C HIS A 90 -4.49 -18.92 1.26
N TRP A 91 -4.94 -19.35 2.44
CA TRP A 91 -4.51 -18.77 3.70
C TRP A 91 -3.14 -19.35 4.04
N GLY A 92 -2.10 -18.52 3.96
CA GLY A 92 -0.79 -18.92 4.45
C GLY A 92 -0.76 -18.91 5.99
N PRO A 93 0.11 -19.70 6.65
CA PRO A 93 0.35 -19.54 8.08
C PRO A 93 0.80 -18.10 8.37
N GLU A 94 0.45 -17.56 9.54
CA GLU A 94 0.88 -16.21 9.92
C GLU A 94 2.39 -16.08 9.72
N MET A 95 2.82 -15.07 8.96
CA MET A 95 4.24 -14.93 8.63
C MET A 95 4.99 -14.56 9.91
N GLU A 96 5.89 -15.45 10.36
CA GLU A 96 6.68 -15.20 11.55
C GLU A 96 7.47 -13.90 11.42
N ARG A 97 7.30 -13.02 12.40
CA ARG A 97 8.09 -11.80 12.48
C ARG A 97 9.44 -12.14 13.08
N THR A 98 10.50 -11.90 12.31
CA THR A 98 11.85 -11.98 12.84
C THR A 98 12.07 -10.94 13.95
N THR A 99 12.99 -11.23 14.88
CA THR A 99 13.40 -10.29 15.94
C THR A 99 13.84 -8.95 15.35
N ASP A 100 14.54 -8.98 14.22
CA ASP A 100 14.93 -7.77 13.47
C ASP A 100 13.72 -6.95 13.02
N THR A 101 12.70 -7.61 12.45
CA THR A 101 11.48 -6.94 11.99
C THR A 101 10.74 -6.29 13.16
N HIS A 102 10.62 -6.98 14.30
CA HIS A 102 10.04 -6.42 15.52
C HIS A 102 10.79 -5.17 16.00
N GLN A 103 12.12 -5.24 16.09
CA GLN A 103 12.95 -4.13 16.55
C GLN A 103 12.87 -2.94 15.59
N ARG A 104 12.82 -3.21 14.28
CA ARG A 104 12.69 -2.18 13.24
C ARG A 104 11.35 -1.47 13.33
N ILE A 105 10.24 -2.21 13.49
CA ILE A 105 8.90 -1.65 13.69
C ILE A 105 8.84 -0.80 14.96
N HIS A 106 9.37 -1.30 16.07
CA HIS A 106 9.43 -0.56 17.33
C HIS A 106 10.21 0.75 17.18
N THR A 107 11.37 0.69 16.54
CA THR A 107 12.23 1.84 16.26
C THR A 107 11.52 2.88 15.38
N MET A 108 10.79 2.45 14.35
CA MET A 108 9.99 3.35 13.51
C MET A 108 8.90 4.06 14.32
N ARG A 109 8.15 3.32 15.16
CA ARG A 109 7.12 3.91 16.04
C ARG A 109 7.70 4.96 16.98
N ALA A 110 8.84 4.67 17.62
CA ALA A 110 9.52 5.61 18.51
C ALA A 110 9.95 6.89 17.76
N LYS A 111 10.59 6.74 16.59
CA LYS A 111 11.00 7.89 15.75
C LYS A 111 9.82 8.72 15.28
N MET A 112 8.73 8.07 14.87
CA MET A 112 7.48 8.74 14.45
C MET A 112 6.87 9.54 15.60
N TYR A 113 6.85 8.98 16.81
CA TYR A 113 6.34 9.67 18.01
C TYR A 113 7.14 10.94 18.32
N VAL A 114 8.48 10.81 18.39
CA VAL A 114 9.37 11.94 18.66
C VAL A 114 9.23 13.03 17.61
N LEU A 115 9.26 12.66 16.32
CA LEU A 115 9.15 13.61 15.22
C LEU A 115 7.79 14.32 15.18
N ARG A 116 6.69 13.61 15.44
CA ARG A 116 5.36 14.22 15.58
C ARG A 116 5.32 15.23 16.73
N HIS A 117 5.97 14.92 17.85
CA HIS A 117 6.05 15.84 18.97
C HIS A 117 6.85 17.10 18.60
N GLU A 118 8.03 16.95 18.00
CA GLU A 118 8.87 18.07 17.53
C GLU A 118 8.13 18.98 16.55
N LEU A 119 7.47 18.41 15.54
CA LEU A 119 6.68 19.17 14.56
C LEU A 119 5.57 19.99 15.22
N ARG A 120 4.84 19.41 16.19
CA ARG A 120 3.80 20.14 16.94
C ARG A 120 4.38 21.31 17.74
N GLN A 121 5.57 21.18 18.32
CA GLN A 121 6.19 22.27 19.08
C GLN A 121 6.57 23.44 18.18
N ILE A 122 7.06 23.16 16.96
CA ILE A 122 7.47 24.19 16.00
C ILE A 122 6.26 24.90 15.36
N MET A 123 5.11 24.21 15.25
CA MET A 123 3.86 24.75 14.66
C MET A 123 2.97 25.53 15.65
N LYS A 124 3.39 25.71 16.91
CA LYS A 124 2.70 26.56 17.90
C LYS A 124 2.52 28.00 17.38
N PRO A 125 1.55 28.78 17.89
CA PRO A 125 1.09 30.06 17.31
C PRO A 125 2.09 31.21 17.52
N VAL A 126 3.27 31.07 16.93
CA VAL A 126 4.32 32.08 16.84
C VAL A 126 4.54 32.36 15.35
N PRO A 127 4.71 33.62 14.91
CA PRO A 127 4.94 33.92 13.51
C PRO A 127 6.11 33.09 12.95
N LEU A 128 5.80 32.27 11.95
CA LEU A 128 6.70 31.29 11.38
C LEU A 128 7.82 32.00 10.60
N LYS A 129 9.06 31.92 11.07
CA LYS A 129 10.23 32.41 10.34
C LYS A 129 10.53 31.48 9.15
N SER A 130 11.12 31.98 8.07
CA SER A 130 11.44 31.19 6.86
C SER A 130 12.32 29.94 7.11
N LEU A 131 13.16 29.98 8.16
CA LEU A 131 13.93 28.83 8.63
C LEU A 131 13.06 27.75 9.28
N ALA A 132 12.02 28.14 10.04
CA ALA A 132 11.07 27.21 10.64
C ALA A 132 10.23 26.50 9.57
N THR A 133 9.81 27.19 8.51
CA THR A 133 9.11 26.59 7.37
C THR A 133 9.94 25.50 6.69
N ARG A 134 11.24 25.75 6.47
CA ARG A 134 12.15 24.74 5.88
C ARG A 134 12.35 23.53 6.79
N THR A 135 12.44 23.74 8.11
CA THR A 135 12.56 22.65 9.09
C THR A 135 11.30 21.81 9.15
N ILE A 136 10.11 22.44 9.15
CA ILE A 136 8.82 21.74 9.13
C ILE A 136 8.71 20.87 7.88
N GLU A 137 9.04 21.40 6.70
CA GLU A 137 8.94 20.64 5.44
C GLU A 137 9.90 19.44 5.41
N ARG A 138 11.13 19.60 5.93
CA ARG A 138 12.06 18.47 6.10
C ARG A 138 11.53 17.42 7.07
N GLY A 139 10.97 17.86 8.19
CA GLY A 139 10.35 16.97 9.18
C GLY A 139 9.16 16.21 8.60
N ARG A 140 8.31 16.89 7.81
CA ARG A 140 7.17 16.29 7.09
C ARG A 140 7.63 15.19 6.12
N LYS A 141 8.64 15.44 5.29
CA LYS A 141 9.22 14.42 4.38
C LYS A 141 9.81 13.23 5.13
N LYS A 142 10.47 13.47 6.26
CA LYS A 142 11.02 12.39 7.10
C LYS A 142 9.90 11.57 7.76
N MET A 143 8.80 12.22 8.12
CA MET A 143 7.60 11.56 8.65
C MET A 143 6.97 10.65 7.60
N GLU A 144 6.74 11.16 6.39
CA GLU A 144 6.21 10.38 5.26
C GLU A 144 7.08 9.16 4.95
N GLN A 145 8.41 9.35 4.97
CA GLN A 145 9.34 8.23 4.75
C GLN A 145 9.21 7.17 5.86
N LEU A 146 9.14 7.57 7.14
CA LEU A 146 8.97 6.62 8.24
C LEU A 146 7.63 5.89 8.18
N GLU A 147 6.56 6.58 7.80
CA GLU A 147 5.23 6.01 7.64
C GLU A 147 5.19 5.00 6.48
N LEU A 148 5.78 5.35 5.33
CA LEU A 148 5.90 4.42 4.20
C LEU A 148 6.67 3.14 4.57
N MET A 149 7.78 3.29 5.30
CA MET A 149 8.56 2.15 5.79
C MET A 149 7.73 1.32 6.79
N PHE A 150 7.01 1.97 7.70
CA PHE A 150 6.14 1.29 8.66
C PHE A 150 5.06 0.47 7.93
N LEU A 151 4.33 1.08 6.99
CA LEU A 151 3.29 0.43 6.19
C LEU A 151 3.81 -0.74 5.34
N THR A 152 5.08 -0.70 4.91
CA THR A 152 5.70 -1.79 4.14
C THR A 152 6.07 -2.99 5.02
N HIS A 153 6.44 -2.76 6.29
CA HIS A 153 7.01 -3.80 7.15
C HIS A 153 6.07 -4.30 8.25
N SER A 154 5.06 -3.52 8.67
CA SER A 154 4.13 -3.95 9.71
C SER A 154 3.11 -5.03 9.31
N PRO A 155 2.60 -5.10 8.06
CA PRO A 155 1.66 -6.12 7.63
C PRO A 155 2.25 -7.53 7.70
N PHE A 156 1.45 -8.56 7.96
CA PHE A 156 1.98 -9.89 8.32
C PHE A 156 1.01 -11.05 8.08
N LEU A 157 -0.23 -10.77 7.69
CA LEU A 157 -1.25 -11.78 7.44
C LEU A 157 -1.26 -12.13 5.95
N PRO A 158 -0.76 -13.31 5.53
CA PRO A 158 -0.59 -13.61 4.13
C PRO A 158 -1.88 -14.05 3.46
N LEU A 159 -2.07 -13.57 2.23
CA LEU A 159 -3.01 -14.04 1.25
C LEU A 159 -2.23 -14.51 0.03
N GLU A 160 -2.23 -15.81 -0.22
CA GLU A 160 -1.57 -16.39 -1.38
C GLU A 160 -2.54 -16.51 -2.55
N LEU A 161 -2.10 -16.08 -3.72
CA LEU A 161 -2.85 -16.06 -4.96
C LEU A 161 -2.17 -17.01 -5.94
N HIS A 162 -2.90 -18.03 -6.41
CA HIS A 162 -2.36 -19.07 -7.29
C HIS A 162 -3.17 -19.13 -8.58
N SER A 163 -2.49 -18.90 -9.71
CA SER A 163 -3.13 -18.94 -11.03
C SER A 163 -3.16 -20.35 -11.62
N PRO A 164 -4.11 -20.65 -12.53
CA PRO A 164 -4.09 -21.89 -13.31
C PRO A 164 -2.83 -22.08 -14.16
N SER A 165 -2.14 -20.99 -14.51
CA SER A 165 -0.88 -21.02 -15.26
C SER A 165 0.35 -21.31 -14.40
N GLY A 166 0.18 -21.59 -13.11
CA GLY A 166 1.27 -21.90 -12.18
C GLY A 166 2.01 -20.68 -11.63
N LYS A 167 1.51 -19.47 -11.85
CA LYS A 167 2.06 -18.25 -11.25
C LYS A 167 1.46 -18.06 -9.86
N SER A 168 2.29 -17.70 -8.88
CA SER A 168 1.85 -17.43 -7.52
C SER A 168 2.37 -16.08 -7.01
N HIS A 169 1.55 -15.38 -6.23
CA HIS A 169 1.92 -14.13 -5.56
C HIS A 169 1.43 -14.15 -4.11
N THR A 170 2.23 -13.62 -3.19
CA THR A 170 1.86 -13.51 -1.77
C THR A 170 1.68 -12.04 -1.41
N LEU A 171 0.46 -11.69 -1.03
CA LEU A 171 0.15 -10.39 -0.45
C LEU A 171 0.12 -10.52 1.07
N VAL A 172 0.54 -9.50 1.81
CA VAL A 172 0.38 -9.47 3.27
C VAL A 172 -0.43 -8.25 3.71
N MET A 173 -1.41 -8.52 4.56
CA MET A 173 -2.41 -7.56 5.05
C MET A 173 -2.09 -7.12 6.48
N SER A 174 -2.62 -5.95 6.85
CA SER A 174 -2.39 -5.31 8.15
C SER A 174 -3.29 -5.88 9.25
N SER A 175 -4.44 -6.42 8.88
CA SER A 175 -5.44 -6.97 9.80
C SER A 175 -6.24 -8.11 9.16
N LEU A 176 -6.86 -8.96 10.01
CA LEU A 176 -7.76 -10.01 9.55
C LEU A 176 -8.96 -9.42 8.79
N TYR A 177 -9.46 -8.28 9.24
CA TYR A 177 -10.55 -7.57 8.60
C TYR A 177 -10.21 -7.16 7.16
N GLU A 178 -9.05 -6.52 6.96
CA GLU A 178 -8.59 -6.12 5.62
C GLU A 178 -8.42 -7.33 4.70
N LEU A 179 -7.87 -8.43 5.22
CA LEU A 179 -7.71 -9.67 4.48
C LEU A 179 -9.07 -10.25 4.06
N GLU A 180 -10.01 -10.33 4.99
CA GLU A 180 -11.34 -10.87 4.74
C GLU A 180 -12.09 -10.03 3.71
N GLU A 181 -12.02 -8.70 3.81
CA GLU A 181 -12.62 -7.82 2.80
C GLU A 181 -12.06 -8.08 1.38
N TRP A 182 -10.74 -8.29 1.24
CA TRP A 182 -10.13 -8.63 -0.04
C TRP A 182 -10.57 -10.01 -0.53
N ARG A 183 -10.60 -11.00 0.38
CA ARG A 183 -11.03 -12.36 0.08
C ARG A 183 -12.46 -12.39 -0.43
N GLU A 184 -13.39 -11.78 0.30
CA GLU A 184 -14.80 -11.71 -0.09
C GLU A 184 -14.99 -10.99 -1.42
N ALA A 185 -14.27 -9.88 -1.64
CA ALA A 185 -14.36 -9.12 -2.88
C ALA A 185 -13.91 -9.94 -4.09
N ILE A 186 -12.82 -10.70 -3.96
CA ILE A 186 -12.34 -11.61 -5.02
C ILE A 186 -13.33 -12.77 -5.18
N HIS A 187 -13.78 -13.36 -4.08
CA HIS A 187 -14.67 -14.52 -4.09
C HIS A 187 -16.00 -14.24 -4.80
N ARG A 188 -16.59 -13.05 -4.58
CA ARG A 188 -17.80 -12.60 -5.27
C ARG A 188 -17.67 -12.56 -6.80
N LEU A 189 -16.45 -12.44 -7.33
CA LEU A 189 -16.18 -12.38 -8.76
C LEU A 189 -15.71 -13.72 -9.33
N THR A 190 -15.28 -14.66 -8.48
CA THR A 190 -14.89 -16.02 -8.86
C THR A 190 -15.98 -17.06 -8.62
N GLY A 191 -17.02 -16.73 -7.84
CA GLY A 191 -18.04 -17.64 -7.34
C GLY A 191 -19.15 -18.03 -8.31
N ASP A 192 -19.18 -17.49 -9.53
CA ASP A 192 -20.18 -17.85 -10.56
C ASP A 192 -19.75 -19.05 -11.44
N SER A 193 -18.89 -19.93 -10.91
CA SER A 193 -18.33 -21.08 -11.66
C SER A 193 -18.52 -22.41 -10.94
N GLU A 194 -19.72 -22.65 -10.40
CA GLU A 194 -20.20 -23.99 -10.03
C GLU A 194 -21.31 -24.46 -10.98
#